data_AF-A0A938Q5I9-F1
#
_entry.id   AF-A0A938Q5I9-F1
#
_cell.length_a   1.000
_cell.length_b   1.000
_cell.length_c   1.000
_cell.angle_alpha   90.00
_cell.angle_beta   90.00
_cell.angle_gamma   90.00
#
_symmetry.space_group_name_H-M   'P 1'
#
loop_
_entity.id
_entity.type
_entity.pdbx_description
1 polymer ?
#
loop_
_entity_poly.entity_id
_entity_poly.type
_entity_poly.pdbx_seq_one_letter_code
_entity_poly.pdbx_strand_id
1 'polypeptide(L)'
;MAYRTVDDMYERGTVVQLTHTWTPALARFAARPAVVIDIEVLGYPRTMSRQENGATITEKNDCVYTVAVMPEAFSVLGREEIPVIRVIALDVGGRIEAQGATVDFAHWCVREYCGHAPEPVDSKPGPTVGGFIGGVVLPHTIPMYEARHRPADHRNKSLAAIDQVRQRLDELKPDVIVLASTHWMPRDGFFIDDGALHRDGCDSSYEGVEPQLFDFSGDPELAALIAHLAQHSGTPTRRMHRVAQEHAVWVPGHLLSGARRTPLVPCSIWWRGPRAAHRQFGEAMTQAVRQLGRRAFFVASGGLSHTFDFSKPPEYVCPQGERIDLLAKDWLEKGQHGRLLDMSDEDFETWNPEGRAGHLYMLRGALGKDVKGESLCYQGSNGTGYLTMVFGN
;
A
#
# COMPACT_ATOMS: atom_id res chain seq x y z
N MET A 1 26.97 3.71 7.68
CA MET A 1 26.49 3.94 6.30
C MET A 1 25.92 5.34 6.21
N ALA A 2 26.00 5.97 5.03
CA ALA A 2 25.34 7.24 4.77
C ALA A 2 23.94 6.96 4.21
N TYR A 3 22.91 7.17 5.02
CA TYR A 3 21.52 7.06 4.56
C TYR A 3 21.19 8.25 3.64
N ARG A 4 20.77 7.97 2.40
CA ARG A 4 20.28 8.99 1.46
C ARG A 4 18.91 9.48 1.90
N THR A 5 18.72 10.80 1.97
CA THR A 5 17.40 11.41 2.17
C THR A 5 16.63 11.47 0.86
N VAL A 6 15.39 11.97 0.92
CA VAL A 6 14.56 12.36 -0.24
C VAL A 6 15.30 13.31 -1.21
N ASP A 7 16.31 14.03 -0.73
CA ASP A 7 17.10 15.02 -1.49
C ASP A 7 18.36 14.42 -2.14
N ASP A 8 18.88 13.31 -1.60
CA ASP A 8 20.13 12.66 -2.02
C ASP A 8 19.89 11.35 -2.80
N MET A 9 18.75 11.22 -3.49
CA MET A 9 18.31 9.93 -4.06
C MET A 9 19.05 9.48 -5.31
N TYR A 10 18.92 8.19 -5.64
CA TYR A 10 19.17 7.70 -6.99
C TYR A 10 18.04 8.10 -7.94
N GLU A 11 18.34 8.22 -9.24
CA GLU A 11 17.34 8.47 -10.28
C GLU A 11 16.80 7.15 -10.86
N ARG A 12 15.62 7.18 -11.48
CA ARG A 12 15.11 6.04 -12.27
C ARG A 12 16.11 5.71 -13.40
N GLY A 13 16.39 4.42 -13.60
CA GLY A 13 17.44 3.93 -14.49
C GLY A 13 18.82 3.77 -13.83
N THR A 14 19.02 4.19 -12.57
CA THR A 14 20.29 3.98 -11.88
C THR A 14 20.53 2.49 -11.62
N VAL A 15 21.70 1.99 -12.02
CA VAL A 15 22.15 0.62 -11.69
C VAL A 15 22.81 0.59 -10.31
N VAL A 16 22.37 -0.35 -9.49
CA VAL A 16 22.76 -0.53 -8.09
C VAL A 16 22.99 -2.02 -7.77
N GLN A 17 23.72 -2.33 -6.71
CA GLN A 17 23.94 -3.70 -6.24
C GLN A 17 23.27 -3.94 -4.89
N LEU A 18 22.34 -4.88 -4.82
CA LEU A 18 21.59 -5.19 -3.58
C LEU A 18 22.47 -5.79 -2.50
N THR A 19 22.14 -5.53 -1.24
CA THR A 19 22.76 -6.15 -0.06
C THR A 19 21.72 -6.83 0.81
N HIS A 20 22.19 -7.64 1.76
CA HIS A 20 21.36 -8.39 2.70
C HIS A 20 21.10 -7.62 4.01
N THR A 21 21.68 -6.42 4.17
CA THR A 21 21.85 -5.71 5.46
C THR A 21 20.55 -5.38 6.21
N TRP A 22 19.40 -5.40 5.52
CA TRP A 22 18.08 -5.14 6.10
C TRP A 22 17.02 -6.18 5.76
N THR A 23 17.32 -7.11 4.86
CA THR A 23 16.31 -7.99 4.26
C THR A 23 16.95 -9.32 3.86
N PRO A 24 17.16 -10.25 4.81
CA PRO A 24 17.86 -11.52 4.57
C PRO A 24 17.37 -12.32 3.35
N ALA A 25 16.07 -12.31 3.02
CA ALA A 25 15.55 -13.00 1.84
C ALA A 25 16.00 -12.40 0.48
N LEU A 26 16.69 -11.25 0.48
CA LEU A 26 17.34 -10.67 -0.69
C LEU A 26 18.79 -11.15 -0.89
N ALA A 27 19.35 -11.95 0.02
CA ALA A 27 20.67 -12.54 -0.14
C ALA A 27 20.81 -13.32 -1.47
N ARG A 28 19.73 -13.98 -1.92
CA ARG A 28 19.64 -14.66 -3.24
C ARG A 28 19.78 -13.74 -4.46
N PHE A 29 19.67 -12.43 -4.27
CA PHE A 29 19.81 -11.41 -5.31
C PHE A 29 21.06 -10.52 -5.15
N ALA A 30 21.83 -10.65 -4.05
CA ALA A 30 22.93 -9.73 -3.73
C ALA A 30 24.11 -9.73 -4.73
N ALA A 31 24.24 -10.78 -5.55
CA ALA A 31 25.23 -10.87 -6.62
C ALA A 31 24.74 -10.32 -7.98
N ARG A 32 23.45 -9.97 -8.10
CA ARG A 32 22.81 -9.56 -9.36
C ARG A 32 22.66 -8.04 -9.41
N PRO A 33 23.03 -7.37 -10.53
CA PRO A 33 22.70 -5.96 -10.73
C PRO A 33 21.20 -5.73 -10.64
N ALA A 34 20.80 -4.59 -10.10
CA ALA A 34 19.41 -4.14 -10.09
C ALA A 34 19.30 -2.71 -10.63
N VAL A 35 18.16 -2.38 -11.22
CA VAL A 35 17.88 -1.07 -11.80
C VAL A 35 16.79 -0.42 -10.96
N VAL A 36 17.04 0.80 -10.46
CA VAL A 36 16.01 1.63 -9.82
C VAL A 36 14.94 1.96 -10.86
N ILE A 37 13.75 1.39 -10.73
CA ILE A 37 12.60 1.68 -11.62
C ILE A 37 11.64 2.66 -10.97
N ASP A 38 11.53 2.68 -9.64
CA ASP A 38 10.77 3.70 -8.95
C ASP A 38 11.24 4.04 -7.53
N ILE A 39 10.65 5.12 -7.02
CA ILE A 39 11.03 5.83 -5.81
C ILE A 39 9.77 6.18 -5.02
N GLU A 40 9.74 5.75 -3.78
CA GLU A 40 8.65 5.90 -2.83
C GLU A 40 9.21 6.49 -1.52
N VAL A 41 8.33 7.07 -0.72
CA VAL A 41 8.71 7.61 0.59
C VAL A 41 8.23 6.65 1.67
N LEU A 42 9.08 6.35 2.66
CA LEU A 42 8.62 5.64 3.84
C LEU A 42 7.70 6.60 4.62
N GLY A 43 6.45 6.20 4.86
CA GLY A 43 5.35 7.09 5.27
C GLY A 43 5.46 7.76 6.66
N TYR A 44 6.64 7.72 7.28
CA TYR A 44 6.94 8.27 8.60
C TYR A 44 8.40 8.78 8.63
N PRO A 45 8.64 10.05 9.01
CA PRO A 45 9.98 10.61 9.06
C PRO A 45 10.81 9.99 10.19
N ARG A 46 11.95 9.38 9.85
CA ARG A 46 12.94 8.89 10.83
C ARG A 46 13.60 10.02 11.61
N THR A 47 13.67 11.21 11.01
CA THR A 47 14.08 12.43 11.72
C THR A 47 13.00 13.47 11.47
N MET A 48 12.02 13.50 12.38
CA MET A 48 10.97 14.52 12.44
C MET A 48 11.54 15.86 12.86
N SER A 49 10.84 16.92 12.48
CA SER A 49 11.51 18.21 12.38
C SER A 49 10.61 19.40 12.14
N ARG A 50 11.19 20.60 12.38
CA ARG A 50 10.54 21.91 12.36
C ARG A 50 11.51 23.00 12.83
N GLN A 51 11.13 24.28 12.67
CA GLN A 51 11.72 25.39 13.43
C GLN A 51 10.84 25.65 14.67
N GLU A 52 11.41 25.62 15.87
CA GLU A 52 10.67 25.86 17.12
C GLU A 52 11.57 26.62 18.11
N ASN A 53 11.08 27.74 18.64
CA ASN A 53 11.83 28.68 19.49
C ASN A 53 13.21 29.13 18.92
N GLY A 54 13.41 29.08 17.59
CA GLY A 54 14.60 29.58 16.91
C GLY A 54 15.63 28.54 16.48
N ALA A 55 15.43 27.25 16.75
CA ALA A 55 16.33 26.18 16.31
C ALA A 55 15.83 25.50 15.01
N THR A 56 16.70 25.35 14.00
CA THR A 56 16.39 24.59 12.77
C THR A 56 16.56 23.11 13.01
N ILE A 57 15.57 22.31 12.64
CA ILE A 57 15.65 20.86 12.66
C ILE A 57 14.86 20.39 11.39
N THR A 58 15.36 19.40 10.64
CA THR A 58 15.07 19.10 9.20
C THR A 58 14.42 17.73 8.90
N GLU A 59 13.24 17.67 8.24
CA GLU A 59 12.52 16.38 8.06
C GLU A 59 13.25 15.41 7.12
N LYS A 60 13.79 14.32 7.67
CA LYS A 60 14.36 13.20 6.90
C LYS A 60 13.42 12.01 6.92
N ASN A 61 12.77 11.78 5.77
CA ASN A 61 12.05 10.55 5.48
C ASN A 61 13.02 9.53 4.85
N ASP A 62 12.91 8.26 5.24
CA ASP A 62 13.59 7.18 4.53
C ASP A 62 12.98 7.01 3.14
N CYS A 63 13.77 6.42 2.25
CA CYS A 63 13.42 6.22 0.86
C CYS A 63 13.26 4.74 0.56
N VAL A 64 12.04 4.35 0.17
CA VAL A 64 11.78 3.00 -0.34
C VAL A 64 12.05 3.03 -1.84
N TYR A 65 12.89 2.13 -2.33
CA TYR A 65 13.19 2.03 -3.76
C TYR A 65 12.52 0.79 -4.33
N THR A 66 11.98 0.92 -5.53
CA THR A 66 11.43 -0.21 -6.29
C THR A 66 12.42 -0.50 -7.42
N VAL A 67 12.95 -1.73 -7.42
CA VAL A 67 14.08 -2.13 -8.26
C VAL A 67 13.74 -3.38 -9.09
N ALA A 68 14.14 -3.39 -10.36
CA ALA A 68 14.09 -4.56 -11.23
C ALA A 68 15.44 -5.30 -11.16
N VAL A 69 15.44 -6.59 -10.81
CA VAL A 69 16.67 -7.38 -10.63
C VAL A 69 17.06 -8.11 -11.91
N MET A 70 18.24 -7.82 -12.45
CA MET A 70 18.75 -8.43 -13.68
C MET A 70 18.77 -9.96 -13.59
N PRO A 71 18.22 -10.72 -14.56
CA PRO A 71 18.31 -12.19 -14.58
C PRO A 71 19.76 -12.66 -14.74
N GLU A 72 20.02 -13.94 -14.44
CA GLU A 72 21.38 -14.54 -14.57
C GLU A 72 21.93 -14.45 -16.01
N ALA A 73 21.05 -14.55 -17.00
CA ALA A 73 21.32 -14.20 -18.38
C ALA A 73 20.22 -13.27 -18.88
N PHE A 74 20.59 -12.06 -19.32
CA PHE A 74 19.65 -11.13 -19.94
C PHE A 74 19.58 -11.37 -21.45
N SER A 75 18.39 -11.78 -21.90
CA SER A 75 17.95 -11.68 -23.29
C SER A 75 16.66 -10.83 -23.32
N VAL A 76 16.00 -10.67 -24.47
CA VAL A 76 14.72 -9.95 -24.50
C VAL A 76 13.63 -10.82 -23.88
N LEU A 77 13.47 -10.72 -22.57
CA LEU A 77 12.42 -11.38 -21.79
C LEU A 77 11.16 -10.53 -21.69
N GLY A 78 10.03 -11.16 -21.36
CA GLY A 78 8.84 -10.47 -20.91
C GLY A 78 8.99 -9.92 -19.48
N ARG A 79 8.11 -8.99 -19.08
CA ARG A 79 8.14 -8.38 -17.74
C ARG A 79 7.90 -9.40 -16.62
N GLU A 80 7.16 -10.45 -16.95
CA GLU A 80 6.82 -11.58 -16.08
C GLU A 80 8.04 -12.39 -15.62
N GLU A 81 9.18 -12.31 -16.29
CA GLU A 81 10.42 -13.00 -15.90
C GLU A 81 11.34 -12.16 -15.00
N ILE A 82 11.03 -10.87 -14.81
CA ILE A 82 11.88 -9.92 -14.08
C ILE A 82 11.37 -9.73 -12.65
N PRO A 83 12.15 -10.11 -11.61
CA PRO A 83 11.77 -9.84 -10.22
C PRO A 83 11.79 -8.33 -9.95
N VAL A 84 10.65 -7.79 -9.53
CA VAL A 84 10.51 -6.40 -9.07
C VAL A 84 10.37 -6.38 -7.55
N ILE A 85 11.31 -5.70 -6.88
CA ILE A 85 11.50 -5.77 -5.43
C ILE A 85 11.42 -4.37 -4.84
N ARG A 86 10.72 -4.21 -3.72
CA ARG A 86 10.76 -2.99 -2.89
C ARG A 86 11.81 -3.15 -1.79
N VAL A 87 12.58 -2.10 -1.52
CA VAL A 87 13.66 -2.11 -0.52
C VAL A 87 13.61 -0.83 0.33
N ILE A 88 13.38 -1.00 1.64
CA ILE A 88 13.00 0.07 2.57
C ILE A 88 14.15 1.03 2.90
N ALA A 89 15.40 0.56 2.83
CA ALA A 89 16.58 1.40 2.89
C ALA A 89 17.65 0.83 1.97
N LEU A 90 18.12 1.65 1.04
CA LEU A 90 19.18 1.26 0.12
C LEU A 90 20.56 1.37 0.76
N ASP A 91 20.94 0.31 1.49
CA ASP A 91 22.34 -0.05 1.67
C ASP A 91 22.88 -0.80 0.43
N VAL A 92 22.52 -0.38 -0.79
CA VAL A 92 23.22 -0.88 -1.98
C VAL A 92 24.70 -0.54 -1.85
N GLY A 93 25.57 -1.40 -2.40
CA GLY A 93 27.03 -1.23 -2.39
C GLY A 93 27.59 -0.02 -3.16
N GLY A 94 26.76 1.02 -3.35
CA GLY A 94 27.00 2.17 -4.21
C GLY A 94 26.22 2.10 -5.52
N ARG A 95 26.35 3.17 -6.30
CA ARG A 95 26.10 3.12 -7.75
C ARG A 95 27.22 2.28 -8.35
N ILE A 96 26.88 1.26 -9.13
CA ILE A 96 27.86 0.48 -9.88
C ILE A 96 27.91 0.97 -11.33
N GLU A 97 29.08 0.89 -11.96
CA GLU A 97 29.20 1.16 -13.40
C GLU A 97 28.60 -0.01 -14.18
N ALA A 98 27.57 0.28 -14.99
CA ALA A 98 26.97 -0.70 -15.87
C ALA A 98 27.89 -0.97 -17.07
N GLN A 99 28.13 -2.25 -17.35
CA GLN A 99 28.95 -2.71 -18.48
C GLN A 99 28.22 -3.84 -19.22
N GLY A 100 28.38 -3.90 -20.54
CA GLY A 100 27.76 -4.93 -21.40
C GLY A 100 26.24 -5.02 -21.19
N ALA A 101 25.74 -6.25 -21.04
CA ALA A 101 24.30 -6.56 -20.92
C ALA A 101 23.58 -5.81 -19.76
N THR A 102 24.31 -5.32 -18.76
CA THR A 102 23.72 -4.50 -17.67
C THR A 102 23.25 -3.14 -18.17
N VAL A 103 23.89 -2.57 -19.20
CA VAL A 103 23.45 -1.32 -19.86
C VAL A 103 22.17 -1.57 -20.65
N ASP A 104 22.13 -2.65 -21.41
CA ASP A 104 20.95 -3.05 -22.18
C ASP A 104 19.76 -3.35 -21.27
N PHE A 105 19.99 -4.03 -20.14
CA PHE A 105 18.99 -4.26 -19.11
C PHE A 105 18.49 -2.97 -18.47
N ALA A 106 19.38 -2.00 -18.18
CA ALA A 106 18.98 -0.70 -17.63
C ALA A 106 18.12 0.09 -18.63
N HIS A 107 18.52 0.16 -19.91
CA HIS A 107 17.73 0.79 -20.96
C HIS A 107 16.38 0.09 -21.17
N TRP A 108 16.35 -1.25 -21.13
CA TRP A 108 15.12 -2.04 -21.19
C TRP A 108 14.22 -1.73 -19.99
N CYS A 109 14.76 -1.69 -18.76
CA CYS A 109 13.98 -1.37 -17.55
C CYS A 109 13.39 0.04 -17.59
N VAL A 110 14.19 1.05 -18.02
CA VAL A 110 13.71 2.43 -18.18
C VAL A 110 12.60 2.48 -19.23
N ARG A 111 12.76 1.77 -20.36
CA ARG A 111 11.73 1.73 -21.39
C ARG A 111 10.43 1.09 -20.88
N GLU A 112 10.52 -0.08 -20.25
CA GLU A 112 9.37 -0.87 -19.82
C GLU A 112 8.66 -0.27 -18.59
N TYR A 113 9.39 -0.04 -17.50
CA TYR A 113 8.79 0.38 -16.22
C TYR A 113 8.63 1.90 -16.10
N CYS A 114 9.49 2.69 -16.75
CA CYS A 114 9.51 4.15 -16.59
C CYS A 114 8.98 4.93 -17.80
N GLY A 115 9.00 4.33 -19.00
CA GLY A 115 8.88 5.06 -20.27
C GLY A 115 7.62 4.79 -21.09
N HIS A 116 6.97 3.62 -20.95
CA HIS A 116 5.77 3.29 -21.71
C HIS A 116 4.50 3.48 -20.88
N ALA A 117 3.53 4.21 -21.45
CA ALA A 117 2.15 4.04 -21.05
C ALA A 117 1.79 2.56 -21.29
N PRO A 118 1.34 1.84 -20.26
CA PRO A 118 1.20 0.39 -20.35
C PRO A 118 0.00 0.06 -21.26
N GLU A 119 0.15 -0.96 -22.11
CA GLU A 119 -0.73 -1.26 -23.26
C GLU A 119 -2.23 -1.07 -22.98
N PRO A 120 -2.99 -0.39 -23.86
CA PRO A 120 -4.43 -0.22 -23.70
C PRO A 120 -5.12 -1.57 -23.56
N VAL A 121 -5.86 -1.77 -22.46
CA VAL A 121 -6.68 -2.96 -22.30
C VAL A 121 -8.02 -2.71 -22.97
N ASP A 122 -8.29 -3.47 -24.03
CA ASP A 122 -9.55 -3.44 -24.77
C ASP A 122 -10.66 -4.12 -23.96
N SER A 123 -11.09 -3.45 -22.88
CA SER A 123 -12.06 -3.95 -21.92
C SER A 123 -13.47 -3.96 -22.52
N LYS A 124 -14.06 -5.15 -22.61
CA LYS A 124 -15.47 -5.30 -23.00
C LYS A 124 -16.36 -5.12 -21.77
N PRO A 125 -17.54 -4.47 -21.90
CA PRO A 125 -18.49 -4.37 -20.82
C PRO A 125 -18.85 -5.77 -20.27
N GLY A 126 -18.80 -5.92 -18.95
CA GLY A 126 -19.16 -7.17 -18.29
C GLY A 126 -20.64 -7.51 -18.50
N PRO A 127 -21.01 -8.81 -18.45
CA PRO A 127 -22.39 -9.25 -18.68
C PRO A 127 -23.36 -8.87 -17.54
N THR A 128 -22.86 -8.32 -16.44
CA THR A 128 -23.58 -8.02 -15.20
C THR A 128 -23.30 -6.59 -14.75
N VAL A 129 -24.24 -5.97 -14.03
CA VAL A 129 -23.99 -4.67 -13.37
C VAL A 129 -23.01 -4.88 -12.23
N GLY A 130 -21.76 -4.48 -12.44
CA GLY A 130 -20.71 -4.54 -11.43
C GLY A 130 -20.85 -3.44 -10.37
N GLY A 131 -20.07 -3.56 -9.30
CA GLY A 131 -19.98 -2.54 -8.26
C GLY A 131 -19.20 -3.01 -7.04
N PHE A 132 -18.82 -2.06 -6.19
CA PHE A 132 -18.36 -2.38 -4.85
C PHE A 132 -19.52 -2.90 -4.00
N ILE A 133 -19.45 -4.14 -3.55
CA ILE A 133 -20.50 -4.78 -2.72
C ILE A 133 -20.34 -4.47 -1.22
N GLY A 134 -19.27 -3.75 -0.88
CA GLY A 134 -18.95 -3.27 0.46
C GLY A 134 -17.49 -2.85 0.56
N GLY A 135 -17.07 -2.46 1.76
CA GLY A 135 -15.67 -2.21 2.07
C GLY A 135 -15.36 -2.33 3.56
N VAL A 136 -14.07 -2.24 3.89
CA VAL A 136 -13.56 -2.30 5.27
C VAL A 136 -12.40 -1.32 5.48
N VAL A 137 -12.33 -0.71 6.67
CA VAL A 137 -11.09 -0.14 7.23
C VAL A 137 -10.48 -1.20 8.14
N LEU A 138 -9.20 -1.53 7.94
CA LEU A 138 -8.57 -2.68 8.59
C LEU A 138 -7.06 -2.47 8.85
N PRO A 139 -6.57 -2.72 10.08
CA PRO A 139 -5.16 -2.62 10.42
C PRO A 139 -4.36 -3.85 9.98
N HIS A 140 -3.06 -3.67 9.70
CA HIS A 140 -2.26 -4.65 8.98
C HIS A 140 -0.88 -4.95 9.59
N THR A 141 -0.69 -4.73 10.89
CA THR A 141 0.66 -4.89 11.45
C THR A 141 1.06 -6.37 11.53
N ILE A 142 2.28 -6.67 11.10
CA ILE A 142 2.87 -8.02 11.13
C ILE A 142 2.74 -8.69 12.52
N PRO A 143 2.94 -8.00 13.66
CA PRO A 143 2.76 -8.60 14.98
C PRO A 143 1.31 -9.05 15.28
N MET A 144 0.29 -8.69 14.50
CA MET A 144 -1.05 -9.27 14.61
C MET A 144 -1.08 -10.73 14.13
N TYR A 145 -0.25 -11.12 13.17
CA TYR A 145 -0.13 -12.52 12.74
C TYR A 145 0.37 -13.42 13.88
N GLU A 146 1.44 -13.00 14.58
CA GLU A 146 1.97 -13.72 15.75
C GLU A 146 0.97 -13.82 16.92
N ALA A 147 0.18 -12.76 17.14
CA ALA A 147 -0.70 -12.65 18.30
C ALA A 147 -1.73 -13.79 18.38
N ARG A 148 -2.14 -14.35 17.25
CA ARG A 148 -3.10 -15.47 17.17
C ARG A 148 -2.62 -16.73 17.89
N HIS A 149 -1.31 -16.87 18.13
CA HIS A 149 -0.73 -17.97 18.89
C HIS A 149 -0.56 -17.69 20.40
N ARG A 150 -0.98 -16.51 20.88
CA ARG A 150 -0.81 -16.03 22.25
C ARG A 150 -2.18 -15.65 22.84
N PRO A 151 -2.87 -16.53 23.59
CA PRO A 151 -4.26 -16.30 24.02
C PRO A 151 -4.52 -15.02 24.82
N ALA A 152 -3.55 -14.55 25.61
CA ALA A 152 -3.64 -13.34 26.43
C ALA A 152 -3.24 -12.05 25.70
N ASP A 153 -2.94 -12.11 24.40
CA ASP A 153 -2.46 -10.96 23.64
C ASP A 153 -3.57 -9.93 23.37
N HIS A 154 -3.31 -8.64 23.63
CA HIS A 154 -4.28 -7.56 23.46
C HIS A 154 -4.80 -7.47 22.01
N ARG A 155 -3.95 -7.81 21.02
CA ARG A 155 -4.29 -7.80 19.58
C ARG A 155 -5.38 -8.80 19.19
N ASN A 156 -5.70 -9.77 20.05
CA ASN A 156 -6.75 -10.75 19.78
C ASN A 156 -8.15 -10.11 19.62
N LYS A 157 -8.37 -8.89 20.14
CA LYS A 157 -9.61 -8.12 19.90
C LYS A 157 -9.75 -7.72 18.43
N SER A 158 -8.74 -7.09 17.83
CA SER A 158 -8.76 -6.82 16.39
C SER A 158 -8.76 -8.09 15.54
N LEU A 159 -8.06 -9.16 15.95
CA LEU A 159 -8.14 -10.44 15.21
C LEU A 159 -9.57 -11.01 15.19
N ALA A 160 -10.29 -10.96 16.32
CA ALA A 160 -11.69 -11.38 16.38
C ALA A 160 -12.64 -10.49 15.54
N ALA A 161 -12.31 -9.21 15.38
CA ALA A 161 -13.02 -8.34 14.44
C ALA A 161 -12.69 -8.69 12.98
N ILE A 162 -11.42 -8.97 12.65
CA ILE A 162 -11.00 -9.38 11.30
C ILE A 162 -11.59 -10.73 10.91
N ASP A 163 -11.70 -11.70 11.83
CA ASP A 163 -12.39 -12.98 11.58
C ASP A 163 -13.88 -12.77 11.23
N GLN A 164 -14.55 -11.75 11.79
CA GLN A 164 -15.91 -11.36 11.37
C GLN A 164 -15.94 -10.74 9.97
N VAL A 165 -14.94 -9.93 9.59
CA VAL A 165 -14.79 -9.42 8.21
C VAL A 165 -14.61 -10.58 7.24
N ARG A 166 -13.71 -11.52 7.57
CA ARG A 166 -13.45 -12.73 6.77
C ARG A 166 -14.73 -13.56 6.57
N GLN A 167 -15.54 -13.78 7.61
CA GLN A 167 -16.83 -14.45 7.48
C GLN A 167 -17.75 -13.72 6.49
N ARG A 168 -17.88 -12.39 6.60
CA ARG A 168 -18.69 -11.59 5.66
C ARG A 168 -18.17 -11.70 4.22
N LEU A 169 -16.86 -11.83 3.99
CA LEU A 169 -16.30 -12.05 2.66
C LEU A 169 -16.58 -13.47 2.11
N ASP A 170 -16.48 -14.49 2.96
CA ASP A 170 -16.85 -15.88 2.62
C ASP A 170 -18.36 -15.99 2.22
N GLU A 171 -19.21 -15.16 2.82
CA GLU A 171 -20.65 -15.02 2.47
C GLU A 171 -20.89 -14.18 1.21
N LEU A 172 -20.29 -12.98 1.12
CA LEU A 172 -20.46 -12.01 0.02
C LEU A 172 -19.87 -12.49 -1.31
N LYS A 173 -18.83 -13.33 -1.25
CA LYS A 173 -18.15 -13.96 -2.40
C LYS A 173 -17.75 -12.94 -3.48
N PRO A 174 -17.00 -11.87 -3.15
CA PRO A 174 -16.49 -10.92 -4.15
C PRO A 174 -15.64 -11.61 -5.21
N ASP A 175 -15.63 -11.06 -6.42
CA ASP A 175 -14.81 -11.55 -7.53
C ASP A 175 -13.35 -11.09 -7.39
N VAL A 176 -13.13 -9.95 -6.74
CA VAL A 176 -11.85 -9.28 -6.56
C VAL A 176 -11.91 -8.37 -5.33
N ILE A 177 -10.77 -8.21 -4.66
CA ILE A 177 -10.55 -7.20 -3.63
C ILE A 177 -9.67 -6.10 -4.23
N VAL A 178 -10.10 -4.84 -4.14
CA VAL A 178 -9.25 -3.68 -4.43
C VAL A 178 -8.75 -3.14 -3.09
N LEU A 179 -7.44 -3.07 -2.92
CA LEU A 179 -6.81 -2.79 -1.62
C LEU A 179 -5.95 -1.53 -1.72
N ALA A 180 -6.21 -0.53 -0.88
CA ALA A 180 -5.37 0.66 -0.73
C ALA A 180 -4.37 0.46 0.41
N SER A 181 -3.07 0.46 0.10
CA SER A 181 -1.97 0.32 1.06
C SER A 181 -1.38 1.67 1.43
N THR A 182 -1.49 2.05 2.70
CA THR A 182 -0.83 3.24 3.30
C THR A 182 0.69 3.15 3.34
N HIS A 183 1.27 1.97 3.17
CA HIS A 183 2.73 1.75 3.15
C HIS A 183 3.30 1.68 1.72
N TRP A 184 2.46 1.80 0.69
CA TRP A 184 2.89 2.05 -0.68
C TRP A 184 2.66 3.52 -1.04
N MET A 185 3.73 4.33 -1.00
CA MET A 185 3.62 5.80 -1.06
C MET A 185 4.54 6.46 -2.10
N PRO A 186 4.25 6.34 -3.40
CA PRO A 186 4.89 7.13 -4.45
C PRO A 186 4.70 8.64 -4.30
N ARG A 187 5.65 9.39 -4.88
CA ARG A 187 5.65 10.87 -4.90
C ARG A 187 4.85 11.50 -6.03
N ASP A 188 4.76 10.83 -7.18
CA ASP A 188 4.37 11.47 -8.46
C ASP A 188 3.00 10.96 -8.97
N GLY A 189 2.06 10.73 -8.06
CA GLY A 189 0.74 10.15 -8.36
C GLY A 189 0.47 8.85 -7.60
N PHE A 190 -0.45 8.06 -8.13
CA PHE A 190 -0.81 6.73 -7.63
C PHE A 190 -0.14 5.61 -8.42
N PHE A 191 0.25 4.54 -7.74
CA PHE A 191 0.60 3.27 -8.37
C PHE A 191 -0.50 2.23 -8.15
N ILE A 192 -0.61 1.30 -9.08
CA ILE A 192 -1.50 0.14 -9.01
C ILE A 192 -0.76 -1.07 -9.56
N ASP A 193 -0.84 -2.20 -8.87
CA ASP A 193 -0.19 -3.44 -9.32
C ASP A 193 -1.06 -4.17 -10.34
N ASP A 194 -0.52 -4.43 -11.53
CA ASP A 194 -1.19 -5.16 -12.61
C ASP A 194 -0.74 -6.62 -12.76
N GLY A 195 0.03 -7.14 -11.81
CA GLY A 195 0.46 -8.52 -11.76
C GLY A 195 -0.72 -9.51 -11.71
N ALA A 196 -0.71 -10.49 -12.61
CA ALA A 196 -1.67 -11.62 -12.58
C ALA A 196 -1.45 -12.55 -11.36
N LEU A 197 -0.24 -12.53 -10.80
CA LEU A 197 0.17 -13.27 -9.61
C LEU A 197 1.11 -12.41 -8.77
N HIS A 198 0.72 -12.22 -7.51
CA HIS A 198 1.56 -11.71 -6.43
C HIS A 198 2.15 -12.92 -5.71
N ARG A 199 3.48 -12.97 -5.55
CA ARG A 199 4.22 -14.07 -4.90
C ARG A 199 5.49 -13.65 -4.17
N ASP A 200 5.88 -12.41 -4.38
CA ASP A 200 7.12 -11.83 -3.88
C ASP A 200 6.77 -10.82 -2.78
N GLY A 201 7.62 -10.72 -1.77
CA GLY A 201 7.40 -9.92 -0.57
C GLY A 201 8.62 -9.12 -0.17
N CYS A 202 8.44 -7.92 0.37
CA CYS A 202 9.56 -7.06 0.77
C CYS A 202 9.79 -6.92 2.29
N ASP A 203 8.83 -7.26 3.15
CA ASP A 203 9.00 -7.19 4.62
C ASP A 203 9.81 -8.36 5.20
N SER A 204 10.59 -9.06 4.38
CA SER A 204 11.52 -10.10 4.82
C SER A 204 12.69 -9.59 5.69
N SER A 205 12.57 -8.39 6.27
CA SER A 205 13.28 -7.91 7.46
C SER A 205 12.75 -8.53 8.76
N TYR A 206 11.52 -9.06 8.74
CA TYR A 206 10.92 -9.76 9.88
C TYR A 206 11.19 -11.28 9.76
N GLU A 207 11.76 -11.86 10.81
CA GLU A 207 11.95 -13.32 10.89
C GLU A 207 10.59 -14.04 10.96
N GLY A 208 10.46 -15.19 10.29
CA GLY A 208 9.23 -15.99 10.32
C GLY A 208 8.11 -15.55 9.37
N VAL A 209 8.34 -14.61 8.45
CA VAL A 209 7.39 -14.26 7.39
C VAL A 209 7.50 -15.25 6.22
N GLU A 210 6.57 -16.20 6.16
CA GLU A 210 6.58 -17.34 5.24
C GLU A 210 6.13 -16.98 3.79
N PRO A 211 6.70 -17.60 2.73
CA PRO A 211 6.37 -17.28 1.34
C PRO A 211 4.89 -17.42 0.95
N GLN A 212 4.13 -18.33 1.58
CA GLN A 212 2.72 -18.58 1.25
C GLN A 212 1.78 -17.47 1.75
N LEU A 213 2.31 -16.51 2.53
CA LEU A 213 1.64 -15.29 2.92
C LEU A 213 1.48 -14.31 1.75
N PHE A 214 2.28 -14.43 0.69
CA PHE A 214 2.30 -13.53 -0.46
C PHE A 214 1.58 -14.06 -1.72
N ASP A 215 1.19 -15.35 -1.76
CA ASP A 215 0.65 -16.02 -2.95
C ASP A 215 -0.83 -15.68 -3.21
N PHE A 216 -1.07 -14.65 -4.04
CA PHE A 216 -2.41 -14.20 -4.44
C PHE A 216 -2.51 -14.01 -5.95
N SER A 217 -3.66 -14.36 -6.54
CA SER A 217 -3.98 -13.92 -7.92
C SER A 217 -4.29 -12.42 -7.94
N GLY A 218 -4.09 -11.78 -9.10
CA GLY A 218 -4.56 -10.41 -9.37
C GLY A 218 -5.65 -10.35 -10.44
N ASP A 219 -6.13 -9.14 -10.74
CA ASP A 219 -7.01 -8.85 -11.88
C ASP A 219 -6.36 -7.75 -12.76
N PRO A 220 -5.48 -8.12 -13.71
CA PRO A 220 -4.77 -7.17 -14.57
C PRO A 220 -5.69 -6.33 -15.46
N GLU A 221 -6.84 -6.89 -15.87
CA GLU A 221 -7.84 -6.19 -16.67
C GLU A 221 -8.45 -5.04 -15.86
N LEU A 222 -8.83 -5.31 -14.61
CA LEU A 222 -9.31 -4.29 -13.69
C LEU A 222 -8.23 -3.26 -13.35
N ALA A 223 -7.01 -3.69 -13.02
CA ALA A 223 -5.90 -2.78 -12.72
C ALA A 223 -5.60 -1.80 -13.87
N ALA A 224 -5.62 -2.29 -15.11
CA ALA A 224 -5.44 -1.48 -16.31
C ALA A 224 -6.58 -0.48 -16.53
N LEU A 225 -7.83 -0.91 -16.38
CA LEU A 225 -8.97 -0.01 -16.57
C LEU A 225 -9.04 1.06 -15.47
N ILE A 226 -8.70 0.73 -14.22
CA ILE A 226 -8.58 1.71 -13.13
C ILE A 226 -7.54 2.77 -13.48
N ALA A 227 -6.32 2.36 -13.89
CA ALA A 227 -5.25 3.29 -14.25
C ALA A 227 -5.65 4.20 -15.43
N HIS A 228 -6.26 3.62 -16.47
CA HIS A 228 -6.73 4.35 -17.63
C HIS A 228 -7.79 5.40 -17.26
N LEU A 229 -8.84 5.02 -16.51
CA LEU A 229 -9.90 5.95 -16.14
C LEU A 229 -9.40 7.06 -15.21
N ALA A 230 -8.51 6.74 -14.26
CA ALA A 230 -7.90 7.73 -13.38
C ALA A 230 -7.06 8.77 -14.14
N GLN A 231 -6.24 8.32 -15.10
CA GLN A 231 -5.49 9.20 -16.00
C GLN A 231 -6.43 10.11 -16.82
N HIS A 232 -7.53 9.56 -17.36
CA HIS A 232 -8.50 10.34 -18.14
C HIS A 232 -9.29 11.35 -17.29
N SER A 233 -9.46 11.10 -15.99
CA SER A 233 -9.99 12.08 -15.02
C SER A 233 -8.92 13.01 -14.44
N GLY A 234 -7.72 13.07 -15.03
CA GLY A 234 -6.64 13.98 -14.61
C GLY A 234 -5.93 13.59 -13.31
N THR A 235 -6.09 12.34 -12.85
CA THR A 235 -5.42 11.79 -11.66
C THR A 235 -4.16 11.02 -12.08
N PRO A 236 -2.94 11.54 -11.81
CA PRO A 236 -1.70 10.88 -12.22
C PRO A 236 -1.61 9.47 -11.63
N THR A 237 -1.56 8.47 -12.51
CA THR A 237 -1.55 7.05 -12.14
C THR A 237 -0.59 6.27 -13.03
N ARG A 238 0.16 5.32 -12.47
CA ARG A 238 1.06 4.41 -13.20
C ARG A 238 0.74 2.96 -12.83
N ARG A 239 0.76 2.03 -13.79
CA ARG A 239 0.76 0.60 -13.48
C ARG A 239 2.17 0.13 -13.18
N MET A 240 2.29 -0.67 -12.14
CA MET A 240 3.52 -1.33 -11.74
C MET A 240 3.30 -2.83 -11.88
N HIS A 241 4.30 -3.56 -12.39
CA HIS A 241 4.13 -4.98 -12.69
C HIS A 241 4.77 -5.85 -11.63
N ARG A 242 3.98 -6.71 -10.97
CA ARG A 242 4.44 -7.74 -10.03
C ARG A 242 5.36 -7.18 -8.94
N VAL A 243 4.90 -6.13 -8.27
CA VAL A 243 5.66 -5.50 -7.20
C VAL A 243 5.72 -6.45 -6.00
N ALA A 244 6.92 -6.62 -5.40
CA ALA A 244 7.02 -7.34 -4.13
C ALA A 244 6.14 -6.65 -3.08
N GLN A 245 5.17 -7.40 -2.55
CA GLN A 245 4.11 -6.86 -1.70
C GLN A 245 4.62 -6.61 -0.28
N GLU A 246 4.13 -5.53 0.33
CA GLU A 246 4.41 -5.19 1.73
C GLU A 246 3.23 -5.56 2.65
N HIS A 247 3.41 -5.39 3.96
CA HIS A 247 2.52 -5.88 5.00
C HIS A 247 1.12 -5.28 4.99
N ALA A 248 0.96 -4.01 4.63
CA ALA A 248 -0.33 -3.42 4.36
C ALA A 248 -1.06 -4.03 3.15
N VAL A 249 -0.41 -4.81 2.28
CA VAL A 249 -1.08 -5.70 1.31
C VAL A 249 -1.24 -7.12 1.84
N TRP A 250 -0.15 -7.78 2.25
CA TRP A 250 -0.20 -9.23 2.53
C TRP A 250 -0.84 -9.58 3.87
N VAL A 251 -0.77 -8.73 4.91
CA VAL A 251 -1.44 -9.02 6.19
C VAL A 251 -2.96 -9.02 6.03
N PRO A 252 -3.61 -7.99 5.41
CA PRO A 252 -5.02 -8.08 5.05
C PRO A 252 -5.30 -9.23 4.09
N GLY A 253 -4.50 -9.38 3.03
CA GLY A 253 -4.68 -10.43 2.03
C GLY A 253 -4.73 -11.82 2.66
N HIS A 254 -3.84 -12.09 3.61
CA HIS A 254 -3.78 -13.35 4.35
C HIS A 254 -4.89 -13.47 5.39
N LEU A 255 -5.09 -12.48 6.26
CA LEU A 255 -6.09 -12.56 7.34
C LEU A 255 -7.55 -12.56 6.83
N LEU A 256 -7.80 -11.97 5.65
CA LEU A 256 -9.08 -12.01 4.96
C LEU A 256 -9.22 -13.21 4.00
N SER A 257 -8.15 -13.95 3.73
CA SER A 257 -8.23 -15.19 2.95
C SER A 257 -8.89 -16.29 3.79
N GLY A 258 -10.19 -16.48 3.57
CA GLY A 258 -10.91 -17.69 3.97
C GLY A 258 -10.57 -18.87 3.05
N ALA A 259 -11.54 -19.77 2.84
CA ALA A 259 -11.38 -20.88 1.91
C ALA A 259 -11.25 -20.39 0.44
N ARG A 260 -11.76 -19.19 0.13
CA ARG A 260 -11.58 -18.53 -1.16
C ARG A 260 -10.42 -17.53 -1.06
N ARG A 261 -9.28 -17.84 -1.70
CA ARG A 261 -8.26 -16.83 -2.05
C ARG A 261 -8.82 -15.94 -3.16
N THR A 262 -9.44 -14.83 -2.76
CA THR A 262 -9.99 -13.84 -3.70
C THR A 262 -8.85 -13.06 -4.34
N PRO A 263 -8.87 -12.80 -5.67
CA PRO A 263 -7.86 -11.98 -6.33
C PRO A 263 -7.71 -10.60 -5.70
N LEU A 264 -6.48 -10.09 -5.65
CA LEU A 264 -6.13 -8.78 -5.09
C LEU A 264 -5.64 -7.82 -6.18
N VAL A 265 -6.12 -6.57 -6.13
CA VAL A 265 -5.56 -5.43 -6.87
C VAL A 265 -5.02 -4.42 -5.86
N PRO A 266 -3.71 -4.49 -5.52
CA PRO A 266 -3.03 -3.51 -4.68
C PRO A 266 -2.95 -2.14 -5.35
N CYS A 267 -3.21 -1.09 -4.57
CA CYS A 267 -3.18 0.30 -4.96
C CYS A 267 -2.42 1.12 -3.90
N SER A 268 -1.63 2.08 -4.37
CA SER A 268 -0.85 2.97 -3.51
C SER A 268 -1.66 4.13 -2.95
N ILE A 269 -1.08 4.83 -1.98
CA ILE A 269 -1.44 6.21 -1.62
C ILE A 269 -0.48 7.18 -2.31
N TRP A 270 -0.91 8.40 -2.63
CA TRP A 270 -0.04 9.44 -3.16
C TRP A 270 0.50 10.30 -2.00
N TRP A 271 1.78 10.16 -1.65
CA TRP A 271 2.41 10.67 -0.41
C TRP A 271 2.05 12.12 -0.03
N ARG A 272 2.13 13.04 -0.99
CA ARG A 272 1.73 14.45 -0.84
C ARG A 272 0.68 14.87 -1.89
N GLY A 273 -0.12 13.91 -2.35
CA GLY A 273 -1.23 14.15 -3.25
C GLY A 273 -2.38 14.89 -2.56
N PRO A 274 -3.18 15.71 -3.28
CA PRO A 274 -4.37 16.32 -2.71
C PRO A 274 -5.34 15.28 -2.13
N ARG A 275 -5.97 15.59 -0.98
CA ARG A 275 -6.99 14.71 -0.37
C ARG A 275 -8.12 14.36 -1.35
N ALA A 276 -8.50 15.33 -2.20
CA ALA A 276 -9.49 15.15 -3.26
C ALA A 276 -9.05 14.15 -4.36
N ALA A 277 -7.76 14.09 -4.70
CA ALA A 277 -7.25 13.17 -5.72
C ALA A 277 -7.38 11.70 -5.28
N HIS A 278 -7.24 11.41 -3.99
CA HIS A 278 -7.48 10.09 -3.41
C HIS A 278 -8.94 9.66 -3.55
N ARG A 279 -9.89 10.58 -3.33
CA ARG A 279 -11.31 10.33 -3.59
C ARG A 279 -11.56 10.08 -5.09
N GLN A 280 -11.01 10.91 -5.97
CA GLN A 280 -11.15 10.76 -7.43
C GLN A 280 -10.59 9.41 -7.93
N PHE A 281 -9.48 8.95 -7.35
CA PHE A 281 -8.93 7.63 -7.67
C PHE A 281 -9.88 6.50 -7.26
N GLY A 282 -10.51 6.57 -6.09
CA GLY A 282 -11.59 5.66 -5.69
C GLY A 282 -12.83 5.74 -6.61
N GLU A 283 -13.16 6.92 -7.12
CA GLU A 283 -14.26 7.08 -8.09
C GLU A 283 -13.93 6.45 -9.46
N ALA A 284 -12.67 6.50 -9.90
CA ALA A 284 -12.19 5.77 -11.08
C ALA A 284 -12.27 4.24 -10.87
N MET A 285 -11.97 3.74 -9.66
CA MET A 285 -12.18 2.34 -9.30
C MET A 285 -13.65 1.92 -9.42
N THR A 286 -14.57 2.74 -8.90
CA THR A 286 -16.02 2.50 -9.03
C THR A 286 -16.47 2.39 -10.48
N GLN A 287 -15.91 3.22 -11.37
CA GLN A 287 -16.21 3.17 -12.80
C GLN A 287 -15.65 1.91 -13.46
N ALA A 288 -14.39 1.54 -13.20
CA ALA A 288 -13.77 0.35 -13.76
C ALA A 288 -14.50 -0.95 -13.35
N VAL A 289 -14.79 -1.09 -12.05
CA VAL A 289 -15.53 -2.23 -11.48
C VAL A 289 -16.93 -2.36 -12.11
N ARG A 290 -17.63 -1.24 -12.32
CA ARG A 290 -18.94 -1.22 -13.00
C ARG A 290 -18.83 -1.63 -14.47
N GLN A 291 -17.86 -1.09 -15.21
CA GLN A 291 -17.66 -1.40 -16.62
C GLN A 291 -17.34 -2.88 -16.84
N LEU A 292 -16.44 -3.46 -16.03
CA LEU A 292 -16.04 -4.87 -16.11
C LEU A 292 -17.03 -5.85 -15.44
N GLY A 293 -18.15 -5.36 -14.91
CA GLY A 293 -19.19 -6.17 -14.29
C GLY A 293 -18.80 -6.89 -12.99
N ARG A 294 -17.66 -6.52 -12.37
CA ARG A 294 -17.07 -7.20 -11.21
C ARG A 294 -17.87 -6.91 -9.92
N ARG A 295 -17.99 -7.91 -9.04
CA ARG A 295 -18.40 -7.72 -7.64
C ARG A 295 -17.16 -7.47 -6.79
N ALA A 296 -16.70 -6.22 -6.71
CA ALA A 296 -15.49 -5.88 -5.96
C ALA A 296 -15.78 -5.64 -4.47
N PHE A 297 -14.79 -5.89 -3.61
CA PHE A 297 -14.81 -5.43 -2.22
C PHE A 297 -13.61 -4.50 -1.97
N PHE A 298 -13.80 -3.40 -1.23
CA PHE A 298 -12.72 -2.44 -0.98
C PHE A 298 -12.05 -2.67 0.37
N VAL A 299 -10.72 -2.76 0.41
CA VAL A 299 -9.93 -2.81 1.66
C VAL A 299 -9.13 -1.54 1.79
N ALA A 300 -9.54 -0.67 2.72
CA ALA A 300 -8.77 0.46 3.17
C ALA A 300 -7.78 -0.05 4.23
N SER A 301 -6.59 -0.46 3.78
CA SER A 301 -5.58 -1.06 4.66
C SER A 301 -4.80 0.03 5.37
N GLY A 302 -5.10 0.24 6.64
CA GLY A 302 -4.44 1.24 7.46
C GLY A 302 -5.07 1.44 8.85
N GLY A 303 -4.27 1.98 9.75
CA GLY A 303 -4.72 2.59 11.00
C GLY A 303 -5.27 4.00 10.82
N LEU A 304 -5.67 4.60 11.94
CA LEU A 304 -6.06 6.01 12.02
C LEU A 304 -4.84 6.85 12.42
N SER A 305 -4.72 7.32 13.66
CA SER A 305 -3.54 8.05 14.14
C SER A 305 -2.27 7.18 14.14
N HIS A 306 -1.16 7.74 13.67
CA HIS A 306 0.07 7.00 13.39
C HIS A 306 1.32 7.61 14.05
N THR A 307 1.20 7.95 15.34
CA THR A 307 2.30 8.46 16.17
C THR A 307 2.74 7.38 17.17
N PHE A 308 3.94 6.83 16.99
CA PHE A 308 4.45 5.76 17.84
C PHE A 308 4.98 6.26 19.18
N ASP A 309 4.69 5.52 20.26
CA ASP A 309 5.31 5.65 21.57
C ASP A 309 5.53 4.27 22.21
N PHE A 310 6.73 3.70 21.96
CA PHE A 310 7.17 2.42 22.53
C PHE A 310 7.61 2.50 24.00
N SER A 311 7.52 3.67 24.66
CA SER A 311 7.79 3.81 26.10
C SER A 311 6.59 3.44 26.98
N LYS A 312 5.44 3.16 26.35
CA LYS A 312 4.14 2.92 26.98
C LYS A 312 3.74 1.44 26.86
N PRO A 313 2.70 1.00 27.61
CA PRO A 313 2.10 -0.31 27.38
C PRO A 313 1.65 -0.49 25.91
N PRO A 314 1.73 -1.71 25.34
CA PRO A 314 1.41 -1.95 23.92
C PRO A 314 0.02 -1.49 23.49
N GLU A 315 -0.95 -1.43 24.39
CA GLU A 315 -2.32 -0.98 24.14
C GLU A 315 -2.52 0.55 24.08
N TYR A 316 -1.47 1.34 24.30
CA TYR A 316 -1.53 2.81 24.35
C TYR A 316 -1.82 3.45 22.98
N VAL A 317 -2.52 4.60 23.01
CA VAL A 317 -2.67 5.54 21.88
C VAL A 317 -2.22 6.92 22.35
N CYS A 318 -1.55 7.69 21.48
CA CYS A 318 -1.20 9.07 21.77
C CYS A 318 -2.49 9.93 21.90
N PRO A 319 -2.76 10.60 23.04
CA PRO A 319 -4.06 11.24 23.30
C PRO A 319 -4.53 12.27 22.26
N GLN A 320 -3.59 12.98 21.62
CA GLN A 320 -3.89 13.92 20.53
C GLN A 320 -4.44 13.20 19.29
N GLY A 321 -3.84 12.06 18.94
CA GLY A 321 -4.29 11.17 17.87
C GLY A 321 -5.62 10.52 18.21
N GLU A 322 -5.73 9.92 19.41
CA GLU A 322 -6.94 9.24 19.89
C GLU A 322 -8.17 10.15 19.83
N ARG A 323 -8.04 11.43 20.23
CA ARG A 323 -9.13 12.40 20.15
C ARG A 323 -9.70 12.51 18.72
N ILE A 324 -8.84 12.50 17.71
CA ILE A 324 -9.25 12.66 16.31
C ILE A 324 -9.63 11.30 15.70
N ASP A 325 -9.05 10.19 16.14
CA ASP A 325 -9.49 8.84 15.81
C ASP A 325 -10.95 8.62 16.18
N LEU A 326 -11.34 9.03 17.39
CA LEU A 326 -12.72 8.89 17.86
C LEU A 326 -13.70 9.80 17.09
N LEU A 327 -13.25 10.97 16.61
CA LEU A 327 -14.04 11.83 15.72
C LEU A 327 -14.18 11.24 14.31
N ALA A 328 -13.08 10.74 13.73
CA ALA A 328 -13.07 10.07 12.43
C ALA A 328 -13.98 8.84 12.46
N LYS A 329 -13.87 8.00 13.51
CA LYS A 329 -14.73 6.85 13.78
C LYS A 329 -16.21 7.26 13.85
N ASP A 330 -16.55 8.27 14.64
CA ASP A 330 -17.93 8.77 14.79
C ASP A 330 -18.53 9.25 13.45
N TRP A 331 -17.73 9.93 12.62
CA TRP A 331 -18.15 10.37 11.29
C TRP A 331 -18.36 9.20 10.33
N LEU A 332 -17.49 8.18 10.36
CA LEU A 332 -17.66 6.96 9.57
C LEU A 332 -18.92 6.17 10.01
N GLU A 333 -19.16 6.00 11.31
CA GLU A 333 -20.38 5.34 11.84
C GLU A 333 -21.67 6.06 11.43
N LYS A 334 -21.62 7.40 11.39
CA LYS A 334 -22.78 8.23 11.00
C LYS A 334 -22.97 8.35 9.49
N GLY A 335 -22.04 7.87 8.66
CA GLY A 335 -22.05 8.08 7.20
C GLY A 335 -21.82 9.55 6.85
N GLN A 336 -20.78 10.15 7.43
CA GLN A 336 -20.35 11.55 7.27
C GLN A 336 -18.89 11.62 6.80
N HIS A 337 -18.48 10.70 5.90
CA HIS A 337 -17.12 10.54 5.40
C HIS A 337 -16.55 11.85 4.81
N GLY A 338 -17.42 12.71 4.27
CA GLY A 338 -17.04 14.04 3.77
C GLY A 338 -16.26 14.89 4.78
N ARG A 339 -16.57 14.78 6.07
CA ARG A 339 -15.94 15.59 7.13
C ARG A 339 -14.45 15.36 7.28
N LEU A 340 -13.92 14.23 6.82
CA LEU A 340 -12.47 13.98 6.77
C LEU A 340 -11.77 14.90 5.76
N LEU A 341 -12.42 15.23 4.63
CA LEU A 341 -11.87 16.19 3.68
C LEU A 341 -11.86 17.62 4.24
N ASP A 342 -12.91 17.96 5.01
CA ASP A 342 -13.15 19.29 5.59
C ASP A 342 -12.29 19.59 6.84
N MET A 343 -11.45 18.64 7.27
CA MET A 343 -10.57 18.79 8.43
C MET A 343 -9.55 19.92 8.21
N SER A 344 -9.31 20.75 9.23
CA SER A 344 -8.27 21.79 9.15
C SER A 344 -6.88 21.16 8.97
N ASP A 345 -5.92 21.87 8.36
CA ASP A 345 -4.56 21.34 8.25
C ASP A 345 -3.91 21.18 9.64
N GLU A 346 -4.24 22.04 10.61
CA GLU A 346 -3.76 21.92 12.00
C GLU A 346 -4.28 20.63 12.68
N ASP A 347 -5.58 20.34 12.59
CA ASP A 347 -6.15 19.08 13.10
C ASP A 347 -5.56 17.87 12.35
N PHE A 348 -5.36 17.97 11.03
CA PHE A 348 -4.85 16.88 10.21
C PHE A 348 -3.38 16.54 10.50
N GLU A 349 -2.52 17.55 10.70
CA GLU A 349 -1.15 17.32 11.15
C GLU A 349 -1.09 16.87 12.63
N THR A 350 -2.00 17.35 13.50
CA THR A 350 -2.13 16.88 14.88
C THR A 350 -2.57 15.41 14.97
N TRP A 351 -3.47 15.00 14.08
CA TRP A 351 -3.95 13.62 13.97
C TRP A 351 -2.84 12.68 13.49
N ASN A 352 -1.97 13.17 12.61
CA ASN A 352 -0.92 12.42 11.95
C ASN A 352 -1.43 11.06 11.42
N PRO A 353 -2.43 11.05 10.51
CA PRO A 353 -3.08 9.82 10.08
C PRO A 353 -2.16 8.98 9.19
N GLU A 354 -2.27 7.67 9.36
CA GLU A 354 -1.53 6.68 8.59
C GLU A 354 -1.81 6.83 7.09
N GLY A 355 -0.73 6.82 6.31
CA GLY A 355 -0.78 7.12 4.88
C GLY A 355 -1.58 8.39 4.55
N ARG A 356 -1.49 9.42 5.40
CA ARG A 356 -2.20 10.70 5.23
C ARG A 356 -3.73 10.52 5.04
N ALA A 357 -4.33 9.50 5.66
CA ALA A 357 -5.73 9.09 5.50
C ALA A 357 -6.16 8.76 4.05
N GLY A 358 -5.22 8.57 3.11
CA GLY A 358 -5.51 8.34 1.69
C GLY A 358 -6.43 7.15 1.44
N HIS A 359 -6.25 6.08 2.22
CA HIS A 359 -7.06 4.87 2.19
C HIS A 359 -8.54 5.14 2.53
N LEU A 360 -8.84 6.08 3.44
CA LEU A 360 -10.21 6.49 3.80
C LEU A 360 -10.87 7.34 2.70
N TYR A 361 -10.10 8.23 2.06
CA TYR A 361 -10.60 9.03 0.93
C TYR A 361 -10.89 8.13 -0.29
N MET A 362 -10.02 7.15 -0.56
CA MET A 362 -10.23 6.15 -1.61
C MET A 362 -11.44 5.26 -1.32
N LEU A 363 -11.61 4.79 -0.07
CA LEU A 363 -12.80 4.05 0.36
C LEU A 363 -14.09 4.85 0.07
N ARG A 364 -14.11 6.14 0.38
CA ARG A 364 -15.26 7.00 0.08
C ARG A 364 -15.53 7.08 -1.43
N GLY A 365 -14.51 7.19 -2.26
CA GLY A 365 -14.65 7.19 -3.72
C GLY A 365 -15.14 5.84 -4.27
N ALA A 366 -14.65 4.73 -3.70
CA ALA A 366 -15.03 3.36 -4.06
C ALA A 366 -16.48 3.02 -3.67
N LEU A 367 -16.96 3.55 -2.53
CA LEU A 367 -18.38 3.42 -2.15
C LEU A 367 -19.28 4.38 -2.95
N GLY A 368 -18.72 5.47 -3.51
CA GLY A 368 -19.41 6.46 -4.34
C GLY A 368 -20.43 7.33 -3.60
N LYS A 369 -20.68 7.05 -2.32
CA LYS A 369 -21.58 7.75 -1.40
C LYS A 369 -21.00 7.63 0.02
N ASP A 370 -21.43 8.49 0.93
CA ASP A 370 -21.14 8.29 2.35
C ASP A 370 -22.07 7.18 2.88
N VAL A 371 -21.50 6.23 3.63
CA VAL A 371 -22.17 4.98 4.05
C VAL A 371 -21.98 4.83 5.55
N LYS A 372 -23.00 4.38 6.30
CA LYS A 372 -22.81 4.12 7.74
C LYS A 372 -21.89 2.91 7.93
N GLY A 373 -20.76 3.13 8.61
CA GLY A 373 -19.87 2.07 9.05
C GLY A 373 -20.36 1.37 10.31
N GLU A 374 -20.10 0.07 10.42
CA GLU A 374 -20.26 -0.71 11.64
C GLU A 374 -18.87 -0.94 12.25
N SER A 375 -18.56 -0.29 13.37
CA SER A 375 -17.30 -0.52 14.07
C SER A 375 -17.30 -1.86 14.78
N LEU A 376 -16.36 -2.73 14.42
CA LEU A 376 -16.18 -4.04 15.02
C LEU A 376 -15.13 -4.01 16.15
N CYS A 377 -14.09 -3.19 16.00
CA CYS A 377 -13.08 -2.95 17.03
C CYS A 377 -12.41 -1.59 16.83
N TYR A 378 -12.14 -0.88 17.92
CA TYR A 378 -11.11 0.15 17.99
C TYR A 378 -10.16 -0.23 19.14
N GLN A 379 -8.85 -0.26 18.88
CA GLN A 379 -7.83 -0.58 19.88
C GLN A 379 -6.55 0.23 19.66
N GLY A 380 -5.79 0.47 20.73
CA GLY A 380 -4.44 1.02 20.64
C GLY A 380 -3.37 -0.02 20.36
N SER A 381 -2.27 0.45 19.76
CA SER A 381 -1.09 -0.31 19.42
C SER A 381 0.14 0.60 19.38
N ASN A 382 0.99 0.55 20.41
CA ASN A 382 2.26 1.28 20.53
C ASN A 382 2.16 2.79 20.21
N GLY A 383 1.08 3.46 20.63
CA GLY A 383 0.82 4.89 20.37
C GLY A 383 -0.13 5.16 19.20
N THR A 384 -0.37 4.17 18.33
CA THR A 384 -1.24 4.27 17.14
C THR A 384 -2.65 3.72 17.39
N GLY A 385 -3.65 4.26 16.69
CA GLY A 385 -5.06 3.84 16.82
C GLY A 385 -5.51 2.97 15.65
N TYR A 386 -5.96 1.74 15.92
CA TYR A 386 -6.43 0.79 14.91
C TYR A 386 -7.95 0.62 14.95
N LEU A 387 -8.59 0.90 13.82
CA LEU A 387 -10.02 0.71 13.60
C LEU A 387 -10.26 -0.47 12.66
N THR A 388 -11.09 -1.43 13.08
CA THR A 388 -11.74 -2.38 12.18
C THR A 388 -13.21 -1.99 12.02
N MET A 389 -13.61 -1.60 10.82
CA MET A 389 -14.97 -1.11 10.51
C MET A 389 -15.41 -1.54 9.12
N VAL A 390 -16.64 -2.08 9.02
CA VAL A 390 -17.21 -2.59 7.77
C VAL A 390 -18.32 -1.68 7.24
N PHE A 391 -18.48 -1.63 5.92
CA PHE A 391 -19.45 -0.81 5.20
C PHE A 391 -20.21 -1.67 4.20
N GLY A 392 -21.54 -1.73 4.31
CA GLY A 392 -22.42 -2.38 3.34
C GLY A 392 -23.01 -1.37 2.35
N ASN A 393 -23.18 -1.75 1.08
CA ASN A 393 -23.70 -0.86 0.03
C ASN A 393 -25.23 -0.90 -0.09
#